data_AF-A0A9E1F9L4-F1
#
_entry.id   AF-A0A9E1F9L4-F1
#
_cell.length_a   1.000
_cell.length_b   1.000
_cell.length_c   1.000
_cell.angle_alpha   90.00
_cell.angle_beta   90.00
_cell.angle_gamma   90.00
#
_symmetry.space_group_name_H-M   'P 1'
#
loop_
_entity.id
_entity.type
_entity.pdbx_description
1 polymer ?
#
loop_
_entity_poly.entity_id
_entity_poly.type
_entity_poly.pdbx_seq_one_letter_code
_entity_poly.pdbx_strand_id
1 'polypeptide(L)'
;MQNLYPYAQIIHLFCAIIFVGYLFFDVIILRAASKKMPPELAQKAKQAIGSVAVKIMPICVLLLVLTGGMMMSNWVGSKAGGYFETNLQIAFMIKFCLAMVIVAAV
;
A
#
# COMPACT_ATOMS: atom_id res chain seq x y z
N MET A 1 15.28 -16.23 -11.19
CA MET A 1 14.11 -15.39 -10.80
C MET A 1 13.76 -14.30 -11.83
N GLN A 2 14.31 -14.29 -13.05
CA GLN A 2 14.03 -13.21 -14.01
C GLN A 2 12.60 -13.25 -14.58
N ASN A 3 11.97 -14.44 -14.65
CA ASN A 3 10.62 -14.56 -15.18
C ASN A 3 9.51 -14.13 -14.20
N LEU A 4 9.76 -14.05 -12.88
CA LEU A 4 8.73 -13.69 -11.90
C LEU A 4 8.65 -12.18 -11.60
N TYR A 5 9.76 -11.46 -11.80
CA TYR A 5 9.85 -10.03 -11.52
C TYR A 5 8.79 -9.17 -12.23
N PRO A 6 8.55 -9.31 -13.55
CA PRO A 6 7.54 -8.50 -14.23
C PRO A 6 6.12 -8.78 -13.69
N TYR A 7 5.80 -10.03 -13.36
CA TYR A 7 4.50 -10.37 -12.76
C TYR A 7 4.35 -9.77 -11.35
N ALA A 8 5.39 -9.86 -10.52
CA ALA A 8 5.38 -9.25 -9.19
C ALA A 8 5.18 -7.72 -9.28
N GLN A 9 5.82 -7.06 -10.25
CA GLN A 9 5.65 -5.63 -10.48
C GLN A 9 4.22 -5.28 -10.92
N ILE A 10 3.62 -6.06 -11.80
CA ILE A 10 2.22 -5.86 -12.23
C ILE A 10 1.29 -5.99 -11.03
N ILE A 11 1.39 -7.08 -10.26
CA ILE A 11 0.58 -7.30 -9.07
C ILE A 11 0.77 -6.17 -8.06
N HIS A 12 2.02 -5.76 -7.79
CA HIS A 12 2.32 -4.65 -6.90
C HIS A 12 1.65 -3.35 -7.33
N LEU A 13 1.71 -3.02 -8.63
CA LEU A 13 1.11 -1.82 -9.17
C LEU A 13 -0.42 -1.83 -9.03
N PHE A 14 -1.08 -2.96 -9.34
CA PHE A 14 -2.51 -3.11 -9.13
C PHE A 14 -2.91 -2.95 -7.66
N CYS A 15 -2.19 -3.60 -6.74
CA CYS A 15 -2.44 -3.45 -5.32
C CYS A 15 -2.22 -2.00 -4.85
N ALA A 16 -1.21 -1.31 -5.39
CA ALA A 16 -0.92 0.08 -5.05
C ALA A 16 -2.04 1.03 -5.51
N ILE A 17 -2.56 0.82 -6.72
CA ILE A 17 -3.69 1.60 -7.26
C ILE A 17 -4.94 1.42 -6.39
N ILE A 18 -5.26 0.18 -6.03
CA ILE A 18 -6.41 -0.12 -5.15
C ILE A 18 -6.22 0.52 -3.77
N PHE A 19 -5.03 0.38 -3.18
CA PHE A 19 -4.71 0.90 -1.85
C PHE A 19 -4.80 2.43 -1.80
N VAL A 20 -4.14 3.12 -2.74
CA VAL A 20 -4.16 4.58 -2.83
C VAL A 20 -5.56 5.09 -3.17
N GLY A 21 -6.27 4.41 -4.08
CA GLY A 21 -7.65 4.75 -4.45
C GLY A 21 -8.60 4.63 -3.27
N TYR A 22 -8.48 3.56 -2.48
CA TYR A 22 -9.24 3.39 -1.26
C TYR A 22 -8.91 4.48 -0.23
N LEU A 23 -7.63 4.72 0.06
CA LEU A 23 -7.22 5.75 1.02
C LEU A 23 -7.73 7.14 0.62
N PHE A 24 -7.65 7.47 -0.67
CA PHE A 24 -8.19 8.71 -1.20
C PHE A 24 -9.71 8.79 -0.98
N PHE A 25 -10.42 7.72 -1.30
CA PHE A 25 -11.86 7.66 -1.10
C PHE A 25 -12.24 7.76 0.40
N ASP A 26 -11.61 7.00 1.27
CA ASP A 26 -11.95 6.92 2.69
C ASP A 26 -11.59 8.21 3.46
N VAL A 27 -10.37 8.71 3.26
CA VAL A 27 -9.87 9.87 4.02
C VAL A 27 -10.44 11.19 3.50
N ILE A 28 -10.61 11.33 2.18
CA ILE A 28 -10.99 12.60 1.56
C ILE A 28 -12.47 12.58 1.17
N ILE A 29 -12.87 11.68 0.27
CA ILE A 29 -14.22 11.71 -0.32
C ILE A 29 -15.29 11.38 0.72
N LEU A 30 -15.14 10.28 1.45
CA LEU A 30 -16.09 9.85 2.46
C LEU A 30 -16.15 10.83 3.62
N ARG A 31 -15.02 11.42 4.03
CA ARG A 31 -14.98 12.47 5.04
C ARG A 31 -15.70 13.74 4.59
N ALA A 32 -15.49 14.18 3.35
CA ALA A 32 -16.16 15.34 2.78
C ALA A 32 -17.67 15.09 2.59
N ALA A 33 -18.05 13.90 2.13
CA ALA A 33 -19.44 13.48 1.98
C ALA A 33 -20.15 13.38 3.33
N SER A 34 -19.48 12.82 4.35
CA SER A 34 -20.02 12.69 5.71
C SER A 34 -20.40 14.03 6.33
N LYS A 35 -19.70 15.12 5.99
CA LYS A 35 -20.03 16.48 6.46
C LYS A 35 -21.34 17.02 5.87
N LYS A 36 -21.81 16.49 4.75
CA LYS A 36 -23.03 16.90 4.06
C LYS A 36 -24.22 15.98 4.32
N MET A 37 -24.03 14.92 5.11
CA MET A 37 -25.05 13.92 5.41
C MET A 37 -25.53 14.04 6.86
N PRO A 38 -26.76 13.63 7.17
CA PRO A 38 -27.20 13.42 8.54
C PRO A 38 -26.24 12.47 9.29
N PRO A 39 -25.95 12.70 10.58
CA PRO A 39 -24.95 11.93 11.33
C PRO A 39 -25.17 10.41 11.29
N GLU A 40 -26.43 9.97 11.41
CA GLU A 40 -26.79 8.55 11.38
C GLU A 40 -26.52 7.89 10.02
N LEU A 41 -26.80 8.60 8.93
CA LEU A 41 -26.52 8.14 7.56
C LEU A 41 -25.02 8.09 7.29
N ALA A 42 -24.28 9.10 7.73
CA ALA A 42 -22.83 9.13 7.61
C ALA A 42 -22.18 7.96 8.38
N GLN A 43 -22.67 7.65 9.58
CA GLN A 43 -22.17 6.54 10.39
C GLN A 43 -22.47 5.19 9.74
N LYS A 44 -23.70 4.96 9.26
CA LYS A 44 -24.06 3.73 8.54
C LYS A 44 -23.24 3.54 7.27
N ALA A 45 -23.03 4.61 6.49
CA ALA A 45 -22.21 4.58 5.28
C ALA A 45 -20.76 4.20 5.59
N LYS A 46 -20.14 4.84 6.60
CA LYS A 46 -18.79 4.50 7.07
C LYS A 46 -18.67 3.05 7.52
N GLN A 47 -19.65 2.55 8.27
CA GLN A 47 -19.63 1.18 8.76
C GLN A 47 -19.75 0.16 7.63
N ALA A 48 -20.66 0.40 6.67
CA ALA A 48 -20.82 -0.46 5.50
C ALA A 48 -19.53 -0.50 4.67
N ILE A 49 -18.97 0.66 4.33
CA ILE A 49 -17.73 0.77 3.55
C ILE A 49 -16.56 0.14 4.31
N GLY A 50 -16.40 0.48 5.59
CA GLY A 50 -15.34 -0.04 6.45
C GLY A 50 -15.39 -1.57 6.58
N SER A 51 -16.57 -2.16 6.69
CA SER A 51 -16.72 -3.62 6.79
C SER A 51 -16.25 -4.39 5.55
N VAL A 52 -16.36 -3.77 4.37
CA VAL A 52 -15.83 -4.31 3.11
C VAL A 52 -14.32 -4.04 3.04
N ALA A 53 -13.92 -2.83 3.38
CA ALA A 53 -12.53 -2.40 3.34
C ALA A 53 -11.62 -3.23 4.23
N VAL A 54 -12.01 -3.52 5.46
CA VAL A 54 -11.25 -4.31 6.43
C VAL A 54 -10.98 -5.74 5.94
N LYS A 55 -11.80 -6.28 5.02
CA LYS A 55 -11.54 -7.59 4.42
C LYS A 55 -10.51 -7.54 3.29
N ILE A 56 -10.51 -6.46 2.50
CA ILE A 56 -9.68 -6.34 1.29
C ILE A 56 -8.32 -5.70 1.61
N MET A 57 -8.28 -4.71 2.51
CA MET A 57 -7.08 -3.93 2.82
C MET A 57 -5.91 -4.77 3.29
N PRO A 58 -6.08 -5.71 4.26
CA PRO A 58 -4.95 -6.49 4.78
C PRO A 58 -4.32 -7.36 3.69
N ILE A 59 -5.13 -7.90 2.78
CA ILE A 59 -4.66 -8.71 1.65
C ILE A 59 -3.88 -7.83 0.67
N CYS A 60 -4.40 -6.64 0.33
CA CYS A 60 -3.69 -5.69 -0.54
C CYS A 60 -2.36 -5.23 0.06
N VAL A 61 -2.33 -4.90 1.35
CA VAL A 61 -1.12 -4.48 2.07
C VAL A 61 -0.11 -5.63 2.15
N LEU A 62 -0.56 -6.85 2.46
CA LEU A 62 0.29 -8.04 2.47
C LEU A 62 0.93 -8.28 1.09
N LEU A 63 0.13 -8.24 0.02
CA LEU A 63 0.63 -8.42 -1.34
C LEU A 63 1.62 -7.32 -1.73
N LEU A 64 1.38 -6.07 -1.32
CA LEU A 64 2.31 -4.95 -1.51
C LEU A 64 3.66 -5.20 -0.82
N VAL A 65 3.64 -5.66 0.43
CA VAL A 65 4.87 -5.96 1.19
C VAL A 65 5.62 -7.15 0.58
N LEU A 66 4.91 -8.24 0.23
CA LEU A 66 5.53 -9.43 -0.35
C LEU A 66 6.16 -9.15 -1.72
N THR A 67 5.41 -8.50 -2.61
CA THR A 67 5.91 -8.13 -3.94
C THR A 67 7.00 -7.07 -3.86
N GLY A 68 6.87 -6.08 -2.97
CA GLY A 68 7.89 -5.06 -2.73
C GLY A 68 9.19 -5.63 -2.15
N GLY A 69 9.10 -6.55 -1.19
CA GLY A 69 10.25 -7.26 -0.62
C GLY A 69 10.92 -8.18 -1.64
N MET A 70 10.14 -8.86 -2.48
CA MET A 70 10.69 -9.64 -3.60
C MET A 70 11.47 -8.74 -4.57
N MET A 71 10.93 -7.57 -4.92
CA MET A 71 11.61 -6.61 -5.79
C MET A 71 12.86 -6.01 -5.13
N MET A 72 12.84 -5.75 -3.82
CA MET A 72 13.99 -5.23 -3.06
C MET A 72 15.23 -6.10 -3.28
N SER A 73 15.09 -7.43 -3.24
CA SER A 73 16.21 -8.37 -3.37
C SER A 73 17.05 -8.24 -4.66
N ASN A 74 16.53 -7.56 -5.69
CA ASN A 74 17.23 -7.31 -6.94
C ASN A 74 17.91 -5.94 -7.01
N TRP A 75 17.46 -4.96 -6.22
CA TRP A 75 17.93 -3.57 -6.28
C TRP A 75 18.70 -3.12 -5.03
N VAL A 76 18.48 -3.80 -3.91
CA VAL A 76 19.04 -3.47 -2.60
C VAL A 76 19.41 -4.76 -1.87
N GLY A 77 20.59 -4.80 -1.25
CA GLY A 77 21.11 -5.98 -0.53
C GLY A 77 22.07 -6.84 -1.34
N SER A 78 22.22 -8.12 -0.96
CA SER A 78 23.35 -8.99 -1.34
C SER A 78 23.63 -9.10 -2.85
N LYS A 79 22.63 -8.95 -3.72
CA LYS A 79 22.82 -8.98 -5.18
C LYS A 79 23.19 -7.63 -5.80
N ALA A 80 22.85 -6.53 -5.14
CA ALA A 80 23.07 -5.16 -5.62
C ALA A 80 24.26 -4.47 -4.93
N GLY A 81 24.98 -5.17 -4.04
CA GLY A 81 26.24 -4.72 -3.45
C GLY A 81 26.11 -3.78 -2.24
N GLY A 82 24.89 -3.48 -1.77
CA GLY A 82 24.70 -2.61 -0.59
C GLY A 82 23.26 -2.16 -0.38
N TYR A 83 23.01 -1.43 0.71
CA TYR A 83 21.69 -0.87 1.07
C TYR A 83 21.62 0.65 0.95
N PHE A 84 22.77 1.35 1.00
CA PHE A 84 22.84 2.82 1.07
C PHE A 84 23.96 3.40 0.20
N GLU A 85 24.46 2.63 -0.77
CA GLU A 85 25.61 3.04 -1.59
C GLU A 85 25.21 4.05 -2.68
N THR A 86 23.96 4.00 -3.14
CA THR A 86 23.47 4.87 -4.21
C THR A 86 22.23 5.67 -3.80
N ASN A 87 22.05 6.85 -4.40
CA ASN A 87 20.87 7.69 -4.16
C ASN A 87 19.54 6.95 -4.42
N LEU A 88 19.52 6.04 -5.41
CA LEU A 88 18.35 5.21 -5.72
C LEU A 88 18.08 4.17 -4.63
N GLN A 89 19.11 3.55 -4.08
CA GLN A 89 18.97 2.61 -2.95
C GLN A 89 18.47 3.35 -1.70
N ILE A 90 19.01 4.53 -1.41
CA ILE A 90 18.55 5.36 -0.28
C ILE A 90 17.08 5.72 -0.46
N ALA A 91 16.68 6.22 -1.64
CA ALA A 91 15.28 6.55 -1.93
C ALA A 91 14.36 5.33 -1.81
N PHE A 92 14.81 4.16 -2.27
CA PHE A 92 14.08 2.91 -2.13
C PHE A 92 13.92 2.51 -0.66
N MET A 93 14.99 2.60 0.15
CA MET A 93 14.94 2.27 1.57
C MET A 93 14.00 3.20 2.33
N ILE A 94 14.00 4.50 2.03
CA ILE A 94 13.03 5.45 2.60
C ILE A 94 11.61 5.01 2.24
N LYS A 95 11.33 4.72 0.97
CA LYS A 95 10.01 4.23 0.53
C LYS A 95 9.59 2.96 1.29
N PHE A 96 10.51 2.01 1.45
CA PHE A 96 10.23 0.77 2.17
C PHE A 96 9.97 0.99 3.66
N CYS A 97 10.78 1.82 4.33
CA CYS A 97 10.56 2.16 5.74
C CYS A 97 9.19 2.82 5.95
N LEU A 98 8.81 3.76 5.09
CA LEU A 98 7.47 4.37 5.13
C LEU A 98 6.36 3.33 4.94
N ALA A 99 6.54 2.39 4.02
CA ALA A 99 5.58 1.30 3.83
C ALA A 99 5.46 0.41 5.09
N MET A 100 6.56 0.11 5.77
CA MET A 100 6.54 -0.66 7.01
C MET A 100 5.86 0.09 8.16
N VAL A 101 5.98 1.41 8.22
CA VAL A 101 5.23 2.23 9.19
C VAL A 101 3.72 2.12 8.96
N ILE A 102 3.28 2.12 7.69
CA ILE A 102 1.87 1.92 7.35
C ILE A 102 1.40 0.53 7.79
N VAL A 103 2.20 -0.51 7.53
CA VAL A 103 1.90 -1.89 7.95
C VAL A 103 1.81 -2.00 9.47
N ALA A 104 2.68 -1.32 10.21
CA ALA A 104 2.64 -1.33 11.67
C ALA A 104 1.47 -0.53 12.27
N ALA A 105 0.90 0.41 11.50
CA ALA A 105 -0.23 1.24 11.92
C ALA A 105 -1.61 0.62 11.60
N VAL A 106 -1.65 -0.44 10.78
CA VAL A 106 -2.85 -1.20 10.38
C VAL A 106 -2.98 -2.46 11.24
#